data_AF-A0A8E2KW37-F1
#
_entry.id   AF-A0A8E2KW37-F1
#
_cell.length_a   1.000
_cell.length_b   1.000
_cell.length_c   1.000
_cell.angle_alpha   90.00
_cell.angle_beta   90.00
_cell.angle_gamma   90.00
#
_symmetry.space_group_name_H-M   'P 1'
#
loop_
_entity.id
_entity.type
_entity.pdbx_description
1 polymer ?
#
loop_
_entity_poly.entity_id
_entity_poly.type
_entity_poly.pdbx_seq_one_letter_code
_entity_poly.pdbx_strand_id
1 'polypeptide(L)'
;MRRSLGLCILAGAALLPHAVLAGTTAARAHSSPQREAAVAQMMARAAQSPTQLRVFLRAMPKGGDLHNHLSGAIWAEDYLLWAAQAGFCVTADGLSVEPPPPGGCASERRIERRDGQEAPSYARLVDSFSTRGWQAGVGRNERSGHAQFFQTFARFAPIAAISTGPMLASVRRHAALDRVGYLELDHNTNAFSHAIMAAGDAPMGEGDIAAAFEADRALIEPLLAQASAELTRDEAEAIRILQCATPQAEAGCKVRVHYLFQALRALPPRMVFRSLAAAFMMADRDPRYVGINIVMPEDHPLALRDYTLHMAMIRFLAARYPRVHRTLHAGELGATQVPPLARTDHIAQAIAAGAQRIGHGVDIAGEENAATIMARMARAGIAVEINLTSNDVILGVKGEAHPLGLYRRHGVPFVLSTDDAGVLRGDMTGEYVRAVREQGLTYRDLKQASRNSLTYSFLPSDEKAAALAALDREWDTFERDRMAGAP
;
A
#
# COMPACT_ATOMS: atom_id res chain seq x y z
N MET A 1 54.17 -62.14 -54.81
CA MET A 1 55.12 -61.00 -54.72
C MET A 1 55.17 -60.55 -53.26
N ARG A 2 56.19 -60.95 -52.49
CA ARG A 2 57.28 -60.12 -51.90
C ARG A 2 56.76 -58.88 -51.13
N ARG A 3 56.74 -58.88 -49.80
CA ARG A 3 57.81 -58.60 -48.79
C ARG A 3 58.17 -57.11 -48.61
N SER A 4 58.41 -56.76 -47.34
CA SER A 4 59.29 -55.69 -46.79
C SER A 4 58.60 -54.38 -46.40
N LEU A 5 58.58 -54.01 -45.11
CA LEU A 5 59.60 -53.33 -44.26
C LEU A 5 59.75 -51.84 -44.56
N GLY A 6 59.62 -51.01 -43.51
CA GLY A 6 59.95 -49.59 -43.52
C GLY A 6 59.91 -48.99 -42.12
N LEU A 7 61.06 -49.02 -41.44
CA LEU A 7 61.35 -48.35 -40.17
C LEU A 7 61.82 -46.92 -40.47
N CYS A 8 61.31 -45.91 -39.75
CA CYS A 8 61.96 -44.58 -39.65
C CYS A 8 61.88 -44.06 -38.21
N ILE A 9 63.02 -43.52 -37.77
CA ILE A 9 63.41 -43.09 -36.42
C ILE A 9 63.31 -41.55 -36.34
N LEU A 10 63.32 -41.02 -35.10
CA LEU A 10 63.63 -39.64 -34.65
C LEU A 10 62.38 -38.74 -34.49
N ALA A 11 62.16 -37.94 -33.45
CA ALA A 11 62.92 -37.51 -32.28
C ALA A 11 61.87 -37.13 -31.19
N GLY A 12 62.09 -37.34 -29.88
CA GLY A 12 62.89 -36.47 -29.03
C GLY A 12 62.05 -35.32 -28.44
N ALA A 13 61.66 -35.40 -27.16
CA ALA A 13 61.76 -34.32 -26.17
C ALA A 13 60.98 -34.66 -24.89
N ALA A 14 61.59 -34.32 -23.77
CA ALA A 14 61.29 -34.74 -22.42
C ALA A 14 60.03 -34.11 -21.78
N LEU A 15 59.50 -34.91 -20.86
CA LEU A 15 58.55 -34.64 -19.78
C LEU A 15 58.85 -33.38 -18.95
N LEU A 16 57.78 -32.66 -18.58
CA LEU A 16 57.72 -31.84 -17.37
C LEU A 16 56.52 -32.29 -16.51
N PRO A 17 56.70 -32.56 -15.21
CA PRO A 17 55.64 -33.03 -14.33
C PRO A 17 54.75 -31.85 -13.89
N HIS A 18 53.45 -31.94 -14.15
CA HIS A 18 52.49 -30.99 -13.60
C HIS A 18 52.28 -31.29 -12.11
N ALA A 19 52.71 -30.34 -11.29
CA ALA A 19 52.49 -30.29 -9.86
C ALA A 19 50.98 -30.22 -9.57
N VAL A 20 50.53 -31.14 -8.72
CA VAL A 20 49.22 -31.08 -8.07
C VAL A 20 49.24 -29.90 -7.10
N LEU A 21 48.70 -28.77 -7.50
CA LEU A 21 48.30 -27.74 -6.54
C LEU A 21 47.05 -28.24 -5.81
N ALA A 22 47.26 -28.67 -4.58
CA ALA A 22 46.22 -28.79 -3.58
C ALA A 22 45.57 -27.41 -3.40
N GLY A 23 44.41 -27.22 -4.01
CA GLY A 23 43.54 -26.08 -3.73
C GLY A 23 43.17 -26.11 -2.26
N THR A 24 43.63 -25.11 -1.52
CA THR A 24 43.17 -24.84 -0.16
C THR A 24 41.67 -24.61 -0.21
N THR A 25 40.98 -25.57 0.39
CA THR A 25 39.59 -25.59 0.82
C THR A 25 38.88 -24.24 0.82
N ALA A 26 37.84 -24.19 -0.02
CA ALA A 26 36.68 -23.31 0.04
C ALA A 26 36.53 -22.54 1.36
N ALA A 27 36.52 -21.21 1.26
CA ALA A 27 35.86 -20.37 2.24
C ALA A 27 34.44 -20.92 2.40
N ARG A 28 34.18 -21.57 3.54
CA ARG A 28 32.87 -22.11 3.88
C ARG A 28 31.87 -20.96 3.78
N ALA A 29 31.03 -21.00 2.75
CA ALA A 29 29.77 -20.31 2.71
C ALA A 29 29.02 -20.69 4.00
N HIS A 30 29.18 -19.88 5.04
CA HIS A 30 28.51 -20.12 6.31
C HIS A 30 27.01 -20.07 6.01
N SER A 31 26.41 -21.23 6.20
CA SER A 31 25.04 -21.60 5.86
C SER A 31 24.04 -20.53 6.29
N SER A 32 23.16 -20.12 5.36
CA SER A 32 22.06 -19.14 5.56
C SER A 32 21.39 -19.20 6.95
N PRO A 33 21.09 -20.36 7.55
CA PRO A 33 20.45 -20.43 8.87
C PRO A 33 21.26 -19.84 10.04
N GLN A 34 22.59 -20.01 10.04
CA GLN A 34 23.45 -19.45 11.10
C GLN A 34 23.54 -17.94 10.99
N ARG A 35 23.64 -17.43 9.74
CA ARG A 35 23.64 -16.00 9.46
C ARG A 35 22.31 -15.35 9.85
N GLU A 36 21.20 -15.97 9.46
CA GLU A 36 19.86 -15.52 9.85
C GLU A 36 19.73 -15.45 11.38
N ALA A 37 20.15 -16.48 12.11
CA ALA A 37 20.11 -16.50 13.58
C ALA A 37 20.96 -15.38 14.21
N ALA A 38 22.16 -15.10 13.67
CA ALA A 38 23.02 -14.03 14.15
C ALA A 38 22.40 -12.65 13.91
N VAL A 39 21.85 -12.40 12.72
CA VAL A 39 21.17 -11.14 12.38
C VAL A 39 19.88 -10.97 13.21
N ALA A 40 19.16 -12.05 13.50
CA ALA A 40 18.00 -12.03 14.40
C ALA A 40 18.40 -11.59 15.82
N GLN A 41 19.55 -12.04 16.34
CA GLN A 41 20.07 -11.57 17.63
C GLN A 41 20.48 -10.09 17.58
N MET A 42 21.03 -9.60 16.47
CA MET A 42 21.31 -8.16 16.29
C MET A 42 20.02 -7.33 16.36
N MET A 43 18.96 -7.76 15.67
CA MET A 43 17.66 -7.10 15.75
C MET A 43 17.09 -7.12 17.18
N ALA A 44 17.18 -8.27 17.88
CA ALA A 44 16.70 -8.39 19.24
C ALA A 44 17.42 -7.44 20.22
N ARG A 45 18.73 -7.20 20.02
CA ARG A 45 19.47 -6.17 20.77
C ARG A 45 18.99 -4.76 20.39
N ALA A 46 18.86 -4.48 19.10
CA ALA A 46 18.39 -3.18 18.61
C ALA A 46 16.97 -2.86 19.11
N ALA A 47 16.11 -3.86 19.29
CA ALA A 47 14.73 -3.70 19.78
C ALA A 47 14.62 -3.08 21.19
N GLN A 48 15.72 -3.08 21.97
CA GLN A 48 15.79 -2.42 23.27
C GLN A 48 15.75 -0.88 23.16
N SER A 49 15.99 -0.32 21.98
CA SER A 49 15.93 1.11 21.70
C SER A 49 15.15 1.39 20.41
N PRO A 50 14.07 2.19 20.44
CA PRO A 50 13.27 2.49 19.25
C PRO A 50 14.10 3.08 18.11
N THR A 51 15.08 3.93 18.43
CA THR A 51 15.93 4.59 17.44
C THR A 51 16.94 3.63 16.83
N GLN A 52 17.56 2.76 17.62
CA GLN A 52 18.47 1.73 17.11
C GLN A 52 17.71 0.70 16.26
N LEU A 53 16.53 0.29 16.71
CA LEU A 53 15.66 -0.59 15.95
C LEU A 53 15.27 0.02 14.60
N ARG A 54 14.91 1.31 14.57
CA ARG A 54 14.61 2.01 13.32
C ARG A 54 15.80 2.03 12.36
N VAL A 55 17.02 2.29 12.84
CA VAL A 55 18.23 2.22 12.00
C VAL A 55 18.40 0.83 11.38
N PHE A 56 18.26 -0.22 12.20
CA PHE A 56 18.34 -1.60 11.72
C PHE A 56 17.26 -1.92 10.67
N LEU A 57 16.00 -1.59 10.96
CA LEU A 57 14.85 -1.91 10.11
C LEU A 57 14.79 -1.04 8.84
N ARG A 58 15.37 0.16 8.83
CA ARG A 58 15.40 1.00 7.63
C ARG A 58 16.13 0.31 6.47
N ALA A 59 17.19 -0.43 6.76
CA ALA A 59 17.94 -1.18 5.76
C ALA A 59 17.29 -2.53 5.37
N MET A 60 16.33 -3.03 6.17
CA MET A 60 15.67 -4.31 5.94
C MET A 60 14.78 -4.27 4.68
N PRO A 61 14.86 -5.27 3.78
CA PRO A 61 13.96 -5.41 2.64
C PRO A 61 12.52 -5.71 3.08
N LYS A 62 11.55 -4.95 2.60
CA LYS A 62 10.15 -5.03 3.08
C LYS A 62 9.16 -5.60 2.06
N GLY A 63 9.66 -5.97 0.89
CA GLY A 63 8.83 -6.56 -0.17
C GLY A 63 7.94 -5.50 -0.81
N GLY A 64 6.66 -5.49 -0.44
CA GLY A 64 5.64 -4.65 -1.05
C GLY A 64 4.70 -4.02 -0.02
N ASP A 65 4.03 -2.95 -0.42
CA ASP A 65 2.94 -2.30 0.31
C ASP A 65 1.62 -2.56 -0.44
N LEU A 66 0.70 -3.31 0.18
CA LEU A 66 -0.50 -3.83 -0.49
C LEU A 66 -1.80 -3.10 -0.11
N HIS A 67 -1.70 -2.15 0.82
CA HIS A 67 -2.80 -1.36 1.32
C HIS A 67 -2.28 0.07 1.48
N ASN A 68 -2.43 0.85 0.41
CA ASN A 68 -1.82 2.17 0.27
C ASN A 68 -2.72 3.07 -0.58
N HIS A 69 -3.30 4.10 0.01
CA HIS A 69 -4.15 5.05 -0.72
C HIS A 69 -3.29 6.16 -1.30
N LEU A 70 -3.22 6.26 -2.63
CA LEU A 70 -2.28 7.17 -3.28
C LEU A 70 -2.39 8.61 -2.77
N SER A 71 -3.62 9.13 -2.60
CA SER A 71 -3.82 10.51 -2.16
C SER A 71 -3.45 10.73 -0.69
N GLY A 72 -3.71 9.76 0.19
CA GLY A 72 -3.34 9.89 1.60
C GLY A 72 -1.89 9.50 1.90
N ALA A 73 -1.20 8.82 1.00
CA ALA A 73 0.23 8.54 1.10
C ALA A 73 1.12 9.78 0.90
N ILE A 74 0.55 10.90 0.44
CA ILE A 74 1.29 12.14 0.13
C ILE A 74 1.40 13.02 1.36
N TRP A 75 2.62 13.50 1.61
CA TRP A 75 2.88 14.41 2.71
C TRP A 75 2.23 15.76 2.44
N ALA A 76 1.61 16.35 3.47
CA ALA A 76 1.00 17.67 3.38
C ALA A 76 1.95 18.72 2.79
N GLU A 77 3.23 18.64 3.12
CA GLU A 77 4.27 19.53 2.63
C GLU A 77 4.44 19.45 1.09
N ASP A 78 4.30 18.26 0.50
CA ASP A 78 4.34 18.07 -0.97
C ASP A 78 3.12 18.72 -1.62
N TYR A 79 1.92 18.49 -1.07
CA TYR A 79 0.71 19.16 -1.57
C TYR A 79 0.80 20.68 -1.48
N LEU A 80 1.33 21.22 -0.39
CA LEU A 80 1.50 22.67 -0.24
C LEU A 80 2.56 23.23 -1.17
N LEU A 81 3.62 22.48 -1.45
CA LEU A 81 4.61 22.84 -2.45
C LEU A 81 3.99 22.93 -3.85
N TRP A 82 3.22 21.92 -4.27
CA TRP A 82 2.56 21.91 -5.57
C TRP A 82 1.47 22.97 -5.66
N ALA A 83 0.71 23.18 -4.59
CA ALA A 83 -0.29 24.25 -4.51
C ALA A 83 0.36 25.62 -4.69
N ALA A 84 1.49 25.88 -4.02
CA ALA A 84 2.24 27.12 -4.20
C ALA A 84 2.74 27.32 -5.64
N GLN A 85 3.27 26.25 -6.26
CA GLN A 85 3.74 26.26 -7.65
C GLN A 85 2.60 26.50 -8.65
N ALA A 86 1.42 25.94 -8.40
CA ALA A 86 0.21 26.15 -9.19
C ALA A 86 -0.51 27.48 -8.89
N GLY A 87 0.02 28.27 -7.95
CA GLY A 87 -0.54 29.56 -7.57
C GLY A 87 -1.85 29.47 -6.78
N PHE A 88 -2.15 28.33 -6.14
CA PHE A 88 -3.33 28.18 -5.29
C PHE A 88 -3.28 29.14 -4.09
N CYS A 89 -4.45 29.53 -3.62
CA CYS A 89 -4.62 30.35 -2.44
C CYS A 89 -5.00 29.49 -1.24
N VAL A 90 -4.63 29.93 -0.05
CA VAL A 90 -5.20 29.44 1.20
C VAL A 90 -6.65 29.91 1.30
N THR A 91 -7.57 29.02 1.67
CA THR A 91 -8.97 29.37 1.93
C THR A 91 -9.10 30.35 3.09
N ALA A 92 -10.19 31.11 3.14
CA ALA A 92 -10.38 32.15 4.16
C ALA A 92 -10.33 31.61 5.60
N ASP A 93 -10.73 30.35 5.82
CA ASP A 93 -10.67 29.69 7.12
C ASP A 93 -9.25 29.22 7.51
N GLY A 94 -8.30 29.21 6.58
CA GLY A 94 -6.93 28.77 6.80
C GLY A 94 -6.75 27.25 6.89
N LEU A 95 -7.71 26.46 6.41
CA LEU A 95 -7.70 24.99 6.55
C LEU A 95 -7.53 24.23 5.24
N SER A 96 -7.69 24.88 4.10
CA SER A 96 -7.69 24.26 2.77
C SER A 96 -6.94 25.14 1.76
N VAL A 97 -6.81 24.64 0.54
CA VAL A 97 -6.35 25.40 -0.63
C VAL A 97 -7.44 25.48 -1.69
N GLU A 98 -7.44 26.54 -2.48
CA GLU A 98 -8.37 26.77 -3.59
C GLU A 98 -7.62 27.30 -4.83
N PRO A 99 -8.10 27.03 -6.05
CA PRO A 99 -7.51 27.59 -7.26
C PRO A 99 -7.45 29.12 -7.21
N PRO A 100 -6.44 29.76 -7.83
CA PRO A 100 -6.32 31.21 -7.80
C PRO A 100 -7.53 31.90 -8.46
N PRO A 101 -8.02 33.01 -7.88
CA PRO A 101 -8.98 33.86 -8.58
C PRO A 101 -8.31 34.57 -9.77
N PRO A 102 -9.10 35.14 -10.71
CA PRO A 102 -8.57 36.05 -11.72
C PRO A 102 -7.77 37.18 -11.07
N GLY A 103 -6.50 37.36 -11.46
CA GLY A 103 -5.58 38.33 -10.86
C GLY A 103 -4.66 37.76 -9.76
N GLY A 104 -4.82 36.49 -9.40
CA GLY A 104 -3.95 35.77 -8.46
C GLY A 104 -4.31 35.99 -6.98
N CYS A 105 -3.55 35.34 -6.10
CA CYS A 105 -3.80 35.40 -4.66
C CYS A 105 -3.35 36.73 -4.05
N ALA A 106 -4.22 37.31 -3.24
CA ALA A 106 -3.88 38.35 -2.27
C ALA A 106 -2.74 37.86 -1.37
N SER A 107 -1.83 38.76 -0.97
CA SER A 107 -0.54 38.41 -0.36
C SER A 107 -0.68 37.62 0.95
N GLU A 108 -1.74 37.87 1.71
CA GLU A 108 -2.07 37.20 2.97
C GLU A 108 -2.58 35.76 2.79
N ARG A 109 -3.03 35.40 1.58
CA ARG A 109 -3.52 34.05 1.23
C ARG A 109 -2.54 33.24 0.40
N ARG A 110 -1.32 33.76 0.17
CA ARG A 110 -0.29 33.02 -0.56
C ARG A 110 0.31 31.92 0.30
N ILE A 111 0.65 30.80 -0.35
CA ILE A 111 1.35 29.68 0.29
C ILE A 111 2.85 29.97 0.23
N GLU A 112 3.38 30.64 1.26
CA GLU A 112 4.80 31.02 1.34
C GLU A 112 5.48 30.27 2.52
N ARG A 113 6.63 29.64 2.27
CA ARG A 113 7.60 29.35 3.34
C ARG A 113 8.35 30.66 3.63
N ARG A 114 7.87 31.47 4.57
CA ARG A 114 8.61 32.66 5.01
C ARG A 114 9.73 32.24 5.96
N ASP A 115 10.97 32.46 5.57
CA ASP A 115 12.11 32.31 6.47
C ASP A 115 12.02 33.36 7.60
N GLY A 116 12.06 32.91 8.85
CA GLY A 116 12.33 33.76 10.01
C GLY A 116 11.17 34.58 10.61
N GLN A 117 9.93 34.43 10.14
CA GLN A 117 8.74 34.88 10.89
C GLN A 117 7.72 33.75 10.98
N GLU A 118 7.20 33.51 12.20
CA GLU A 118 6.26 32.43 12.49
C GLU A 118 5.12 32.45 11.47
N ALA A 119 5.10 31.47 10.55
CA ALA A 119 4.08 31.30 9.53
C ALA A 119 2.89 30.54 10.14
N PRO A 120 1.85 31.21 10.65
CA PRO A 120 0.73 30.55 11.29
C PRO A 120 -0.16 29.88 10.22
N SER A 121 0.08 30.14 8.92
CA SER A 121 -0.63 29.54 7.78
C SER A 121 -0.03 28.19 7.37
N TYR A 122 1.28 28.09 7.13
CA TYR A 122 1.88 26.85 6.62
C TYR A 122 1.82 25.72 7.64
N ALA A 123 2.22 25.98 8.89
CA ALA A 123 2.16 24.96 9.95
C ALA A 123 0.72 24.48 10.17
N ARG A 124 -0.24 25.41 10.22
CA ARG A 124 -1.66 25.11 10.35
C ARG A 124 -2.21 24.30 9.18
N LEU A 125 -1.77 24.58 7.96
CA LEU A 125 -2.15 23.78 6.79
C LEU A 125 -1.58 22.37 6.85
N VAL A 126 -0.33 22.19 7.29
CA VAL A 126 0.22 20.85 7.52
C VAL A 126 -0.58 20.08 8.57
N ASP A 127 -0.97 20.74 9.68
CA ASP A 127 -1.84 20.13 10.69
C ASP A 127 -3.26 19.89 10.17
N SER A 128 -3.70 20.66 9.17
CA SER A 128 -5.00 20.50 8.53
C SER A 128 -5.02 19.34 7.54
N PHE A 129 -3.91 19.08 6.86
CA PHE A 129 -3.76 18.05 5.82
C PHE A 129 -3.22 16.72 6.37
N SER A 130 -2.97 16.62 7.68
CA SER A 130 -2.42 15.42 8.31
C SER A 130 -2.87 15.24 9.75
N THR A 131 -2.38 14.21 10.42
CA THR A 131 -2.64 13.92 11.83
C THR A 131 -1.52 14.43 12.75
N ARG A 132 -0.55 15.19 12.23
CA ARG A 132 0.63 15.70 12.97
C ARG A 132 0.28 16.40 14.28
N GLY A 133 -0.76 17.24 14.29
CA GLY A 133 -1.22 17.95 15.49
C GLY A 133 -1.99 17.06 16.48
N TRP A 134 -2.78 16.10 15.97
CA TRP A 134 -3.55 15.18 16.81
C TRP A 134 -2.63 14.26 17.63
N GLN A 135 -1.61 13.67 17.01
CA GLN A 135 -0.67 12.76 17.68
C GLN A 135 0.14 13.44 18.80
N ALA A 136 0.29 14.77 18.74
CA ALA A 136 1.05 15.57 19.69
C ALA A 136 0.17 16.35 20.70
N GLY A 137 -1.16 16.19 20.66
CA GLY A 137 -2.08 16.95 21.52
C GLY A 137 -2.05 18.47 21.26
N VAL A 138 -1.63 18.89 20.06
CA VAL A 138 -1.57 20.30 19.66
C VAL A 138 -2.91 20.71 19.08
N GLY A 139 -3.57 21.68 19.73
CA GLY A 139 -4.95 22.09 19.44
C GLY A 139 -5.90 21.67 20.56
N ARG A 140 -7.16 22.10 20.49
CA ARG A 140 -8.17 21.65 21.46
C ARG A 140 -8.52 20.18 21.14
N ASN A 141 -8.77 19.36 22.16
CA ASN A 141 -9.31 17.99 22.06
C ASN A 141 -10.76 17.97 21.52
N GLU A 142 -11.07 18.80 20.52
CA GLU A 142 -12.41 18.91 19.94
C GLU A 142 -12.65 17.85 18.85
N ARG A 143 -11.61 17.16 18.34
CA ARG A 143 -11.73 16.20 17.24
C ARG A 143 -10.95 14.90 17.52
N SER A 144 -11.60 13.76 17.28
CA SER A 144 -10.98 12.43 17.34
C SER A 144 -9.95 12.24 16.22
N GLY A 145 -9.06 11.25 16.34
CA GLY A 145 -8.09 10.93 15.28
C GLY A 145 -8.79 10.47 14.00
N HIS A 146 -9.88 9.70 14.13
CA HIS A 146 -10.83 9.39 13.05
C HIS A 146 -11.33 10.64 12.32
N ALA A 147 -11.92 11.60 13.04
CA ALA A 147 -12.44 12.82 12.43
C ALA A 147 -11.34 13.67 11.81
N GLN A 148 -10.17 13.75 12.46
CA GLN A 148 -9.00 14.45 11.93
C GLN A 148 -8.49 13.81 10.64
N PHE A 149 -8.46 12.48 10.56
CA PHE A 149 -8.04 11.73 9.40
C PHE A 149 -8.98 11.94 8.21
N PHE A 150 -10.27 11.62 8.35
CA PHE A 150 -11.20 11.64 7.21
C PHE A 150 -11.49 13.05 6.66
N GLN A 151 -11.37 14.11 7.47
CA GLN A 151 -11.56 15.48 6.96
C GLN A 151 -10.38 15.96 6.10
N THR A 152 -9.19 15.35 6.21
CA THR A 152 -7.99 15.79 5.45
C THR A 152 -8.21 15.71 3.95
N PHE A 153 -8.84 14.64 3.47
CA PHE A 153 -9.05 14.39 2.05
C PHE A 153 -9.79 15.53 1.34
N ALA A 154 -10.84 16.09 1.96
CA ALA A 154 -11.55 17.23 1.39
C ALA A 154 -10.69 18.50 1.32
N ARG A 155 -9.73 18.67 2.24
CA ARG A 155 -8.89 19.88 2.36
C ARG A 155 -7.77 19.93 1.32
N PHE A 156 -7.25 18.77 0.90
CA PHE A 156 -6.24 18.70 -0.16
C PHE A 156 -6.81 18.25 -1.51
N ALA A 157 -8.09 17.83 -1.58
CA ALA A 157 -8.72 17.38 -2.83
C ALA A 157 -8.49 18.30 -4.03
N PRO A 158 -8.59 19.65 -3.92
CA PRO A 158 -8.37 20.54 -5.06
C PRO A 158 -6.98 20.44 -5.69
N ILE A 159 -5.93 20.24 -4.86
CA ILE A 159 -4.57 20.10 -5.36
C ILE A 159 -4.25 18.65 -5.74
N ALA A 160 -4.80 17.66 -5.04
CA ALA A 160 -4.63 16.25 -5.38
C ALA A 160 -5.17 15.93 -6.78
N ALA A 161 -6.31 16.52 -7.16
CA ALA A 161 -6.96 16.30 -8.46
C ALA A 161 -6.08 16.65 -9.68
N ILE A 162 -5.07 17.52 -9.51
CA ILE A 162 -4.19 17.98 -10.59
C ILE A 162 -2.74 17.51 -10.45
N SER A 163 -2.45 16.65 -9.45
CA SER A 163 -1.07 16.32 -9.07
C SER A 163 -0.74 14.82 -9.16
N THR A 164 -1.52 14.01 -9.90
CA THR A 164 -1.34 12.54 -9.93
C THR A 164 0.05 12.09 -10.34
N GLY A 165 0.64 12.64 -11.41
CA GLY A 165 2.03 12.35 -11.79
C GLY A 165 3.04 12.64 -10.66
N PRO A 166 3.05 13.85 -10.07
CA PRO A 166 3.84 14.16 -8.88
C PRO A 166 3.60 13.24 -7.68
N MET A 167 2.34 12.85 -7.41
CA MET A 167 1.98 11.91 -6.35
C MET A 167 2.64 10.54 -6.57
N LEU A 168 2.54 9.98 -7.78
CA LEU A 168 3.17 8.72 -8.15
C LEU A 168 4.70 8.76 -8.01
N ALA A 169 5.33 9.88 -8.35
CA ALA A 169 6.77 10.06 -8.11
C ALA A 169 7.11 10.09 -6.61
N SER A 170 6.32 10.82 -5.80
CA SER A 170 6.54 10.93 -4.36
C SER A 170 6.42 9.58 -3.65
N VAL A 171 5.35 8.81 -3.88
CA VAL A 171 5.18 7.50 -3.22
C VAL A 171 6.29 6.51 -3.59
N ARG A 172 6.78 6.53 -4.83
CA ARG A 172 7.91 5.69 -5.27
C ARG A 172 9.23 6.08 -4.60
N ARG A 173 9.47 7.37 -4.35
CA ARG A 173 10.64 7.83 -3.56
C ARG A 173 10.57 7.31 -2.14
N HIS A 174 9.43 7.48 -1.47
CA HIS A 174 9.24 7.03 -0.09
C HIS A 174 9.38 5.50 0.03
N ALA A 175 8.77 4.74 -0.88
CA ALA A 175 8.91 3.29 -0.95
C ALA A 175 10.38 2.86 -1.10
N ALA A 176 11.13 3.49 -2.02
CA ALA A 176 12.54 3.18 -2.21
C ALA A 176 13.40 3.50 -0.97
N LEU A 177 13.10 4.62 -0.28
CA LEU A 177 13.77 5.01 0.98
C LEU A 177 13.56 3.96 2.08
N ASP A 178 12.42 3.27 2.06
CA ASP A 178 12.03 2.23 3.02
C ASP A 178 12.32 0.80 2.54
N ARG A 179 13.02 0.62 1.41
CA ARG A 179 13.30 -0.72 0.82
C ARG A 179 12.02 -1.52 0.53
N VAL A 180 10.98 -0.82 0.08
CA VAL A 180 9.77 -1.40 -0.51
C VAL A 180 9.94 -1.39 -2.03
N GLY A 181 9.86 -2.55 -2.66
CA GLY A 181 10.08 -2.73 -4.10
C GLY A 181 8.80 -2.75 -4.94
N TYR A 182 7.63 -2.85 -4.30
CA TYR A 182 6.33 -2.96 -4.98
C TYR A 182 5.22 -2.22 -4.22
N LEU A 183 4.32 -1.56 -4.95
CA LEU A 183 3.14 -0.89 -4.42
C LEU A 183 1.88 -1.37 -5.17
N GLU A 184 0.83 -1.73 -4.42
CA GLU A 184 -0.56 -1.72 -4.90
C GLU A 184 -1.24 -0.47 -4.36
N LEU A 185 -1.54 0.48 -5.25
CA LEU A 185 -2.09 1.79 -4.88
C LEU A 185 -3.60 1.83 -5.11
N ASP A 186 -4.38 2.11 -4.07
CA ASP A 186 -5.78 2.48 -4.19
C ASP A 186 -5.88 3.85 -4.89
N HIS A 187 -6.31 3.85 -6.15
CA HIS A 187 -6.33 5.04 -7.00
C HIS A 187 -7.35 4.96 -8.13
N ASN A 188 -8.14 6.02 -8.28
CA ASN A 188 -9.04 6.22 -9.41
C ASN A 188 -8.56 7.43 -10.22
N THR A 189 -8.64 7.34 -11.55
CA THR A 189 -8.44 8.52 -12.42
C THR A 189 -9.64 9.46 -12.33
N ASN A 190 -9.43 10.74 -12.67
CA ASN A 190 -10.49 11.75 -12.59
C ASN A 190 -11.63 11.50 -13.59
N ALA A 191 -11.37 10.74 -14.66
CA ALA A 191 -12.34 10.39 -15.70
C ALA A 191 -13.68 9.83 -15.16
N PHE A 192 -13.67 9.12 -14.02
CA PHE A 192 -14.89 8.53 -13.45
C PHE A 192 -15.62 9.43 -12.45
N SER A 193 -14.96 10.44 -11.88
CA SER A 193 -15.47 11.20 -10.73
C SER A 193 -16.85 11.82 -11.01
N HIS A 194 -17.01 12.52 -12.13
CA HIS A 194 -18.29 13.12 -12.51
C HIS A 194 -19.36 12.06 -12.78
N ALA A 195 -19.02 10.98 -13.50
CA ALA A 195 -19.98 9.95 -13.87
C ALA A 195 -20.53 9.18 -12.65
N ILE A 196 -19.67 8.89 -11.67
CA ILE A 196 -20.06 8.27 -10.40
C ILE A 196 -21.03 9.19 -9.65
N MET A 197 -20.67 10.46 -9.45
CA MET A 197 -21.50 11.42 -8.71
C MET A 197 -22.83 11.72 -9.42
N ALA A 198 -22.85 11.69 -10.75
CA ALA A 198 -24.08 11.89 -11.53
C ALA A 198 -25.09 10.73 -11.42
N ALA A 199 -24.79 9.63 -10.70
CA ALA A 199 -25.75 8.54 -10.46
C ALA A 199 -26.93 8.97 -9.57
N GLY A 200 -26.77 10.04 -8.80
CA GLY A 200 -27.78 10.53 -7.86
C GLY A 200 -27.99 9.62 -6.66
N ASP A 201 -29.03 9.91 -5.87
CA ASP A 201 -29.33 9.30 -4.59
C ASP A 201 -30.57 8.39 -4.61
N ALA A 202 -30.99 7.96 -5.80
CA ALA A 202 -32.17 7.11 -5.94
C ALA A 202 -32.03 5.81 -5.10
N PRO A 203 -33.11 5.35 -4.43
CA PRO A 203 -33.09 4.10 -3.70
C PRO A 203 -32.70 2.92 -4.60
N MET A 204 -32.02 1.94 -4.02
CA MET A 204 -31.63 0.73 -4.72
C MET A 204 -31.58 -0.44 -3.73
N GLY A 205 -32.17 -1.56 -4.10
CA GLY A 205 -32.04 -2.84 -3.40
C GLY A 205 -31.36 -3.90 -4.25
N GLU A 206 -31.25 -5.12 -3.72
CA GLU A 206 -30.60 -6.24 -4.41
C GLU A 206 -31.31 -6.60 -5.74
N GLY A 207 -32.64 -6.47 -5.81
CA GLY A 207 -33.43 -6.73 -7.01
C GLY A 207 -33.15 -5.78 -8.18
N ASP A 208 -32.57 -4.60 -7.91
CA ASP A 208 -32.32 -3.56 -8.92
C ASP A 208 -30.93 -3.70 -9.57
N ILE A 209 -30.04 -4.51 -9.00
CA ILE A 209 -28.63 -4.62 -9.39
C ILE A 209 -28.46 -4.92 -10.88
N ALA A 210 -29.23 -5.86 -11.42
CA ALA A 210 -29.11 -6.26 -12.82
C ALA A 210 -29.51 -5.15 -13.79
N ALA A 211 -30.62 -4.45 -13.52
CA ALA A 211 -31.07 -3.34 -14.35
C ALA A 211 -30.14 -2.14 -14.25
N ALA A 212 -29.66 -1.83 -13.03
CA ALA A 212 -28.67 -0.80 -12.80
C ALA A 212 -27.37 -1.07 -13.57
N PHE A 213 -26.92 -2.32 -13.65
CA PHE A 213 -25.70 -2.69 -14.38
C PHE A 213 -25.80 -2.37 -15.87
N GLU A 214 -26.90 -2.74 -16.51
CA GLU A 214 -27.07 -2.47 -17.94
C GLU A 214 -27.11 -0.96 -18.24
N ALA A 215 -27.73 -0.17 -17.36
CA ALA A 215 -27.72 1.28 -17.48
C ALA A 215 -26.33 1.89 -17.26
N ASP A 216 -25.62 1.45 -16.22
CA ASP A 216 -24.31 2.00 -15.85
C ASP A 216 -23.21 1.59 -16.83
N ARG A 217 -23.25 0.35 -17.37
CA ARG A 217 -22.26 -0.16 -18.33
C ARG A 217 -22.15 0.76 -19.56
N ALA A 218 -23.27 1.18 -20.13
CA ALA A 218 -23.29 2.07 -21.30
C ALA A 218 -22.67 3.45 -21.03
N LEU A 219 -22.74 3.93 -19.78
CA LEU A 219 -22.16 5.21 -19.37
C LEU A 219 -20.67 5.09 -19.02
N ILE A 220 -20.23 3.94 -18.50
CA ILE A 220 -18.86 3.68 -18.06
C ILE A 220 -17.95 3.34 -19.25
N GLU A 221 -18.46 2.56 -20.22
CA GLU A 221 -17.66 2.01 -21.31
C GLU A 221 -16.86 3.06 -22.12
N PRO A 222 -17.42 4.24 -22.46
CA PRO A 222 -16.67 5.31 -23.11
C PRO A 222 -15.54 5.92 -22.26
N LEU A 223 -15.66 5.87 -20.92
CA LEU A 223 -14.72 6.48 -19.98
C LEU A 223 -13.46 5.63 -19.75
N LEU A 224 -13.54 4.31 -20.00
CA LEU A 224 -12.42 3.38 -19.78
C LEU A 224 -11.16 3.79 -20.56
N ALA A 225 -11.31 4.15 -21.84
CA ALA A 225 -10.18 4.57 -22.67
C ALA A 225 -9.61 5.92 -22.22
N GLN A 226 -10.47 6.85 -21.81
CA GLN A 226 -10.04 8.14 -21.24
C GLN A 226 -9.25 7.93 -19.95
N ALA A 227 -9.74 7.07 -19.05
CA ALA A 227 -9.08 6.71 -17.81
C ALA A 227 -7.70 6.08 -18.04
N SER A 228 -7.60 5.07 -18.92
CA SER A 228 -6.31 4.47 -19.28
C SER A 228 -5.32 5.50 -19.83
N ALA A 229 -5.80 6.43 -20.66
CA ALA A 229 -4.96 7.48 -21.24
C ALA A 229 -4.51 8.51 -20.20
N GLU A 230 -5.36 8.83 -19.21
CA GLU A 230 -4.99 9.67 -18.06
C GLU A 230 -3.88 9.03 -17.24
N LEU A 231 -4.06 7.77 -16.83
CA LEU A 231 -3.05 7.03 -16.07
C LEU A 231 -1.71 6.93 -16.82
N THR A 232 -1.74 6.71 -18.14
CA THR A 232 -0.52 6.70 -18.96
C THR A 232 0.22 8.05 -18.93
N ARG A 233 -0.49 9.17 -18.92
CA ARG A 233 0.14 10.50 -18.80
C ARG A 233 0.74 10.68 -17.41
N ASP A 234 0.03 10.28 -16.37
CA ASP A 234 0.48 10.42 -14.98
C ASP A 234 1.73 9.56 -14.71
N GLU A 235 1.75 8.30 -15.17
CA GLU A 235 2.94 7.44 -15.07
C GLU A 235 4.14 8.01 -15.84
N ALA A 236 3.91 8.54 -17.05
CA ALA A 236 4.96 9.18 -17.85
C ALA A 236 5.52 10.43 -17.17
N GLU A 237 4.66 11.24 -16.54
CA GLU A 237 5.09 12.38 -15.75
C GLU A 237 5.91 11.93 -14.53
N ALA A 238 5.48 10.91 -13.81
CA ALA A 238 6.22 10.38 -12.66
C ALA A 238 7.62 9.88 -13.08
N ILE A 239 7.71 9.16 -14.20
CA ILE A 239 8.97 8.70 -14.80
C ILE A 239 9.90 9.88 -15.13
N ARG A 240 9.36 10.97 -15.68
CA ARG A 240 10.10 12.20 -15.97
C ARG A 240 10.60 12.88 -14.69
N ILE A 241 9.75 12.99 -13.67
CA ILE A 241 10.08 13.59 -12.37
C ILE A 241 11.20 12.80 -11.69
N LEU A 242 11.18 11.47 -11.77
CA LEU A 242 12.19 10.58 -11.20
C LEU A 242 13.42 10.38 -12.10
N GLN A 243 13.43 10.98 -13.28
CA GLN A 243 14.52 10.93 -14.25
C GLN A 243 14.93 9.50 -14.67
N CYS A 244 13.98 8.56 -14.75
CA CYS A 244 14.29 7.12 -14.87
C CYS A 244 15.04 6.72 -16.14
N ALA A 245 15.01 7.53 -17.19
CA ALA A 245 15.69 7.29 -18.46
C ALA A 245 17.05 8.01 -18.56
N THR A 246 17.56 8.59 -17.47
CA THR A 246 18.82 9.35 -17.47
C THR A 246 19.83 8.78 -16.47
N PRO A 247 21.12 9.18 -16.53
CA PRO A 247 22.11 8.82 -15.51
C PRO A 247 21.79 9.33 -14.09
N GLN A 248 20.81 10.23 -13.94
CA GLN A 248 20.35 10.79 -12.67
C GLN A 248 19.11 10.05 -12.13
N ALA A 249 18.75 8.90 -12.71
CA ALA A 249 17.61 8.09 -12.29
C ALA A 249 17.58 7.87 -10.78
N GLU A 250 16.47 8.27 -10.15
CA GLU A 250 16.26 8.09 -8.73
C GLU A 250 15.96 6.63 -8.36
N ALA A 251 16.21 6.27 -7.10
CA ALA A 251 15.94 4.90 -6.62
C ALA A 251 14.46 4.48 -6.79
N GLY A 252 13.53 5.44 -6.73
CA GLY A 252 12.10 5.23 -6.98
C GLY A 252 11.78 4.64 -8.35
N CYS A 253 12.67 4.77 -9.34
CA CYS A 253 12.50 4.16 -10.65
C CYS A 253 12.44 2.63 -10.61
N LYS A 254 13.02 2.00 -9.58
CA LYS A 254 13.04 0.55 -9.40
C LYS A 254 11.79 0.00 -8.69
N VAL A 255 10.98 0.88 -8.09
CA VAL A 255 9.73 0.51 -7.42
C VAL A 255 8.66 0.24 -8.47
N ARG A 256 8.13 -0.98 -8.45
CA ARG A 256 6.99 -1.39 -9.28
C ARG A 256 5.70 -0.86 -8.69
N VAL A 257 4.75 -0.48 -9.55
CA VAL A 257 3.45 0.04 -9.13
C VAL A 257 2.36 -0.65 -9.93
N HIS A 258 1.31 -1.06 -9.25
CA HIS A 258 0.03 -1.42 -9.83
C HIS A 258 -1.09 -0.76 -9.03
N TYR A 259 -2.30 -0.79 -9.57
CA TYR A 259 -3.43 -0.05 -9.03
C TYR A 259 -4.56 -0.98 -8.58
N LEU A 260 -5.25 -0.55 -7.54
CA LEU A 260 -6.53 -1.07 -7.12
C LEU A 260 -7.55 0.04 -7.35
N PHE A 261 -8.62 -0.26 -8.09
CA PHE A 261 -9.69 0.72 -8.22
C PHE A 261 -10.51 0.73 -6.93
N GLN A 262 -10.69 1.90 -6.32
CA GLN A 262 -11.36 2.06 -5.04
C GLN A 262 -12.83 2.50 -5.21
N ALA A 263 -13.77 1.66 -4.79
CA ALA A 263 -15.20 1.99 -4.75
C ALA A 263 -15.57 2.71 -3.43
N LEU A 264 -16.57 3.59 -3.48
CA LEU A 264 -16.83 4.58 -2.42
C LEU A 264 -18.03 4.20 -1.55
N ARG A 265 -17.84 3.56 -0.38
CA ARG A 265 -18.94 2.92 0.40
C ARG A 265 -19.82 3.85 1.22
N ALA A 266 -19.42 5.10 1.41
CA ALA A 266 -20.17 6.07 2.19
C ALA A 266 -21.03 7.01 1.32
N LEU A 267 -21.31 6.61 0.07
CA LEU A 267 -22.22 7.31 -0.84
C LEU A 267 -23.62 6.63 -0.89
N PRO A 268 -24.64 7.28 -1.49
CA PRO A 268 -25.91 6.62 -1.78
C PRO A 268 -25.75 5.37 -2.67
N PRO A 269 -26.59 4.32 -2.51
CA PRO A 269 -26.45 3.03 -3.18
C PRO A 269 -26.23 3.06 -4.69
N ARG A 270 -26.89 3.97 -5.43
CA ARG A 270 -26.68 4.09 -6.88
C ARG A 270 -25.29 4.58 -7.26
N MET A 271 -24.73 5.52 -6.49
CA MET A 271 -23.34 5.96 -6.66
C MET A 271 -22.36 4.86 -6.28
N VAL A 272 -22.61 4.14 -5.16
CA VAL A 272 -21.78 3.00 -4.74
C VAL A 272 -21.74 1.95 -5.86
N PHE A 273 -22.91 1.56 -6.38
CA PHE A 273 -22.98 0.56 -7.43
C PHE A 273 -22.28 1.01 -8.72
N ARG A 274 -22.46 2.26 -9.15
CA ARG A 274 -21.76 2.78 -10.33
C ARG A 274 -20.24 2.80 -10.10
N SER A 275 -19.78 3.15 -8.91
CA SER A 275 -18.36 3.10 -8.55
C SER A 275 -17.81 1.67 -8.59
N LEU A 276 -18.55 0.68 -8.08
CA LEU A 276 -18.19 -0.74 -8.15
C LEU A 276 -18.18 -1.24 -9.61
N ALA A 277 -19.21 -0.91 -10.40
CA ALA A 277 -19.25 -1.30 -11.81
C ALA A 277 -18.05 -0.73 -12.58
N ALA A 278 -17.71 0.53 -12.36
CA ALA A 278 -16.52 1.16 -12.95
C ALA A 278 -15.23 0.46 -12.49
N ALA A 279 -15.13 0.09 -11.21
CA ALA A 279 -13.99 -0.62 -10.66
C ALA A 279 -13.73 -1.96 -11.37
N PHE A 280 -14.76 -2.80 -11.47
CA PHE A 280 -14.65 -4.09 -12.12
C PHE A 280 -14.39 -3.97 -13.64
N MET A 281 -15.07 -3.03 -14.31
CA MET A 281 -14.85 -2.78 -15.73
C MET A 281 -13.44 -2.27 -16.03
N MET A 282 -12.89 -1.41 -15.17
CA MET A 282 -11.52 -0.88 -15.34
C MET A 282 -10.47 -1.96 -15.08
N ALA A 283 -10.60 -2.71 -13.99
CA ALA A 283 -9.67 -3.79 -13.65
C ALA A 283 -9.71 -4.96 -14.65
N ASP A 284 -10.83 -5.20 -15.33
CA ASP A 284 -10.88 -6.19 -16.43
C ASP A 284 -10.26 -5.66 -17.74
N ARG A 285 -10.23 -4.33 -17.92
CA ARG A 285 -9.84 -3.68 -19.18
C ARG A 285 -8.38 -3.25 -19.25
N ASP A 286 -7.81 -2.79 -18.15
CA ASP A 286 -6.44 -2.26 -18.09
C ASP A 286 -5.61 -3.09 -17.10
N PRO A 287 -4.58 -3.82 -17.58
CA PRO A 287 -3.82 -4.76 -16.74
C PRO A 287 -3.01 -4.09 -15.63
N ARG A 288 -2.84 -2.76 -15.66
CA ARG A 288 -2.23 -2.01 -14.56
C ARG A 288 -3.12 -2.00 -13.32
N TYR A 289 -4.44 -2.15 -13.49
CA TYR A 289 -5.40 -2.33 -12.41
C TYR A 289 -5.52 -3.82 -12.06
N VAL A 290 -4.83 -4.24 -11.01
CA VAL A 290 -4.74 -5.67 -10.62
C VAL A 290 -5.92 -6.14 -9.79
N GLY A 291 -6.78 -5.22 -9.36
CA GLY A 291 -7.95 -5.55 -8.56
C GLY A 291 -8.77 -4.33 -8.19
N ILE A 292 -9.68 -4.56 -7.26
CA ILE A 292 -10.56 -3.53 -6.70
C ILE A 292 -10.50 -3.55 -5.17
N ASN A 293 -10.84 -2.40 -4.59
CA ASN A 293 -11.04 -2.19 -3.17
C ASN A 293 -12.34 -1.42 -2.92
N ILE A 294 -12.77 -1.35 -1.67
CA ILE A 294 -13.89 -0.55 -1.21
C ILE A 294 -13.45 0.27 0.00
N VAL A 295 -13.63 1.59 -0.06
CA VAL A 295 -12.99 2.58 0.83
C VAL A 295 -14.00 3.58 1.39
N MET A 296 -13.54 4.62 2.11
CA MET A 296 -14.31 5.57 2.96
C MET A 296 -14.62 4.99 4.35
N PRO A 297 -15.11 5.75 5.35
CA PRO A 297 -15.33 5.21 6.69
C PRO A 297 -16.34 4.05 6.71
N GLU A 298 -15.98 2.93 7.35
CA GLU A 298 -16.87 1.77 7.51
C GLU A 298 -18.02 2.09 8.47
N ASP A 299 -17.75 2.94 9.46
CA ASP A 299 -18.70 3.39 10.47
C ASP A 299 -19.67 4.47 9.97
N HIS A 300 -19.56 4.89 8.71
CA HIS A 300 -20.50 5.84 8.14
C HIS A 300 -21.94 5.26 8.13
N PRO A 301 -22.99 6.03 8.49
CA PRO A 301 -24.35 5.49 8.59
C PRO A 301 -24.87 4.79 7.32
N LEU A 302 -24.53 5.31 6.13
CA LEU A 302 -24.87 4.63 4.87
C LEU A 302 -24.08 3.32 4.68
N ALA A 303 -22.81 3.31 5.05
CA ALA A 303 -21.95 2.14 4.90
C ALA A 303 -22.42 0.99 5.80
N LEU A 304 -22.74 1.28 7.07
CA LEU A 304 -23.28 0.31 8.02
C LEU A 304 -24.65 -0.22 7.56
N ARG A 305 -25.55 0.66 7.12
CA ARG A 305 -26.89 0.27 6.67
C ARG A 305 -26.83 -0.63 5.44
N ASP A 306 -25.95 -0.31 4.48
CA ASP A 306 -25.95 -0.91 3.15
C ASP A 306 -24.84 -1.97 2.96
N TYR A 307 -24.07 -2.33 4.00
CA TYR A 307 -22.93 -3.24 3.87
C TYR A 307 -23.27 -4.56 3.18
N THR A 308 -24.39 -5.19 3.57
CA THR A 308 -24.88 -6.41 2.92
C THR A 308 -25.24 -6.20 1.45
N LEU A 309 -25.82 -5.05 1.11
CA LEU A 309 -26.11 -4.68 -0.27
C LEU A 309 -24.81 -4.48 -1.07
N HIS A 310 -23.79 -3.82 -0.50
CA HIS A 310 -22.47 -3.68 -1.13
C HIS A 310 -21.87 -5.05 -1.46
N MET A 311 -21.98 -6.01 -0.54
CA MET A 311 -21.49 -7.38 -0.77
C MET A 311 -22.31 -8.12 -1.84
N ALA A 312 -23.62 -7.88 -1.95
CA ALA A 312 -24.43 -8.39 -3.05
C ALA A 312 -24.02 -7.81 -4.41
N MET A 313 -23.76 -6.50 -4.48
CA MET A 313 -23.25 -5.83 -5.67
C MET A 313 -21.89 -6.39 -6.11
N ILE A 314 -20.97 -6.59 -5.17
CA ILE A 314 -19.65 -7.19 -5.44
C ILE A 314 -19.79 -8.62 -5.96
N ARG A 315 -20.63 -9.47 -5.36
CA ARG A 315 -20.88 -10.84 -5.85
C ARG A 315 -21.41 -10.84 -7.28
N PHE A 316 -22.37 -9.96 -7.57
CA PHE A 316 -22.96 -9.84 -8.91
C PHE A 316 -21.91 -9.45 -9.96
N LEU A 317 -21.03 -8.49 -9.64
CA LEU A 317 -19.97 -8.03 -10.54
C LEU A 317 -18.85 -9.06 -10.66
N ALA A 318 -18.45 -9.72 -9.57
CA ALA A 318 -17.46 -10.79 -9.58
C ALA A 318 -17.88 -11.98 -10.45
N ALA A 319 -19.17 -12.31 -10.51
CA ALA A 319 -19.69 -13.33 -11.41
C ALA A 319 -19.55 -12.96 -12.90
N ARG A 320 -19.54 -11.66 -13.23
CA ARG A 320 -19.36 -11.14 -14.61
C ARG A 320 -17.89 -10.93 -14.97
N TYR A 321 -17.07 -10.60 -13.99
CA TYR A 321 -15.65 -10.29 -14.13
C TYR A 321 -14.82 -11.20 -13.23
N PRO A 322 -14.79 -12.53 -13.50
CA PRO A 322 -14.22 -13.52 -12.58
C PRO A 322 -12.70 -13.39 -12.38
N ARG A 323 -12.02 -12.68 -13.28
CA ARG A 323 -10.57 -12.44 -13.19
C ARG A 323 -10.18 -11.26 -12.30
N VAL A 324 -11.10 -10.34 -12.04
CA VAL A 324 -10.81 -9.15 -11.23
C VAL A 324 -10.55 -9.59 -9.80
N HIS A 325 -9.41 -9.20 -9.22
CA HIS A 325 -9.11 -9.49 -7.82
C HIS A 325 -9.79 -8.52 -6.86
N ARG A 326 -9.99 -8.95 -5.61
CA ARG A 326 -10.68 -8.16 -4.57
C ARG A 326 -9.87 -8.19 -3.28
N THR A 327 -9.41 -7.03 -2.83
CA THR A 327 -9.06 -6.80 -1.42
C THR A 327 -10.13 -5.87 -0.87
N LEU A 328 -10.80 -6.22 0.23
CA LEU A 328 -11.91 -5.41 0.74
C LEU A 328 -11.59 -4.92 2.13
N HIS A 329 -11.73 -3.61 2.39
CA HIS A 329 -11.79 -3.11 3.75
C HIS A 329 -13.00 -3.74 4.45
N ALA A 330 -12.75 -4.43 5.56
CA ALA A 330 -13.78 -5.06 6.36
C ALA A 330 -13.34 -5.18 7.81
N GLY A 331 -14.26 -4.86 8.72
CA GLY A 331 -13.98 -4.88 10.15
C GLY A 331 -12.99 -3.79 10.58
N GLU A 332 -12.91 -2.68 9.84
CA GLU A 332 -12.21 -1.47 10.29
C GLU A 332 -13.11 -0.66 11.25
N LEU A 333 -13.49 -1.31 12.36
CA LEU A 333 -14.49 -0.81 13.31
C LEU A 333 -13.96 -0.90 14.75
N GLY A 334 -13.94 0.23 15.45
CA GLY A 334 -13.58 0.32 16.87
C GLY A 334 -14.78 0.14 17.80
N ALA A 335 -14.56 -0.43 18.99
CA ALA A 335 -15.65 -0.80 19.91
C ALA A 335 -16.40 0.43 20.48
N THR A 336 -15.76 1.59 20.40
CA THR A 336 -16.32 2.87 20.83
C THR A 336 -16.88 3.71 19.68
N GLN A 337 -16.74 3.27 18.43
CA GLN A 337 -17.21 4.01 17.24
C GLN A 337 -18.62 3.62 16.84
N VAL A 338 -18.93 2.32 16.90
CA VAL A 338 -20.22 1.77 16.47
C VAL A 338 -20.82 0.82 17.51
N PRO A 339 -22.15 0.63 17.54
CA PRO A 339 -22.78 -0.33 18.43
C PRO A 339 -22.30 -1.77 18.16
N PRO A 340 -22.32 -2.67 19.17
CA PRO A 340 -21.91 -4.07 18.99
C PRO A 340 -22.63 -4.83 17.88
N LEU A 341 -23.89 -4.50 17.58
CA LEU A 341 -24.66 -5.14 16.50
C LEU A 341 -24.16 -4.79 15.10
N ALA A 342 -23.38 -3.71 14.94
CA ALA A 342 -22.83 -3.28 13.65
C ALA A 342 -21.47 -3.95 13.33
N ARG A 343 -21.06 -4.91 14.15
CA ARG A 343 -19.69 -5.46 14.24
C ARG A 343 -19.64 -6.98 14.12
N THR A 344 -20.78 -7.59 13.79
CA THR A 344 -21.01 -9.02 13.97
C THR A 344 -20.61 -9.88 12.78
N ASP A 345 -20.50 -9.31 11.58
CA ASP A 345 -20.38 -10.11 10.36
C ASP A 345 -19.66 -9.47 9.15
N HIS A 346 -19.09 -8.26 9.24
CA HIS A 346 -18.55 -7.55 8.06
C HIS A 346 -17.39 -8.32 7.40
N ILE A 347 -16.44 -8.85 8.18
CA ILE A 347 -15.33 -9.67 7.66
C ILE A 347 -15.88 -10.96 7.05
N ALA A 348 -16.86 -11.61 7.71
CA ALA A 348 -17.50 -12.80 7.17
C ALA A 348 -18.19 -12.53 5.82
N GLN A 349 -18.93 -11.43 5.72
CA GLN A 349 -19.64 -11.01 4.51
C GLN A 349 -18.66 -10.66 3.37
N ALA A 350 -17.56 -9.96 3.66
CA ALA A 350 -16.51 -9.67 2.67
C ALA A 350 -15.88 -10.94 2.10
N ILE A 351 -15.57 -11.92 2.96
CA ILE A 351 -15.05 -13.22 2.54
C ILE A 351 -16.10 -13.98 1.71
N ALA A 352 -17.38 -13.93 2.09
CA ALA A 352 -18.47 -14.52 1.32
C ALA A 352 -18.67 -13.83 -0.05
N ALA A 353 -18.32 -12.56 -0.17
CA ALA A 353 -18.31 -11.81 -1.41
C ALA A 353 -17.07 -12.06 -2.30
N GLY A 354 -16.15 -12.92 -1.87
CA GLY A 354 -14.98 -13.33 -2.65
C GLY A 354 -13.73 -12.48 -2.42
N ALA A 355 -13.63 -11.79 -1.28
CA ALA A 355 -12.38 -11.14 -0.87
C ALA A 355 -11.22 -12.15 -0.81
N GLN A 356 -10.10 -11.78 -1.42
CA GLN A 356 -8.85 -12.55 -1.42
C GLN A 356 -7.86 -12.00 -0.39
N ARG A 357 -8.04 -10.74 0.02
CA ARG A 357 -7.41 -10.11 1.18
C ARG A 357 -8.44 -9.28 1.93
N ILE A 358 -8.22 -9.09 3.23
CA ILE A 358 -9.05 -8.28 4.11
C ILE A 358 -8.23 -7.08 4.59
N GLY A 359 -8.67 -5.88 4.23
CA GLY A 359 -8.11 -4.62 4.70
C GLY A 359 -8.43 -4.41 6.18
N HIS A 360 -7.41 -4.14 6.98
CA HIS A 360 -7.43 -3.97 8.44
C HIS A 360 -7.85 -5.21 9.25
N GLY A 361 -9.10 -5.66 9.13
CA GLY A 361 -9.62 -6.80 9.91
C GLY A 361 -9.59 -6.61 11.43
N VAL A 362 -9.69 -5.36 11.91
CA VAL A 362 -9.48 -5.03 13.33
C VAL A 362 -10.53 -5.67 14.23
N ASP A 363 -11.76 -5.77 13.73
CA ASP A 363 -12.91 -6.21 14.50
C ASP A 363 -13.19 -7.73 14.45
N ILE A 364 -12.19 -8.54 14.11
CA ILE A 364 -12.37 -9.99 14.06
C ILE A 364 -12.85 -10.60 15.40
N ALA A 365 -12.59 -9.93 16.52
CA ALA A 365 -13.07 -10.36 17.83
C ALA A 365 -14.56 -10.02 18.09
N GLY A 366 -15.13 -9.07 17.35
CA GLY A 366 -16.56 -8.73 17.38
C GLY A 366 -17.44 -9.65 16.53
N GLU A 367 -16.84 -10.37 15.57
CA GLU A 367 -17.55 -11.29 14.68
C GLU A 367 -18.16 -12.47 15.44
N GLU A 368 -19.43 -12.80 15.15
CA GLU A 368 -20.17 -13.89 15.82
C GLU A 368 -19.46 -15.25 15.69
N ASN A 369 -18.78 -15.46 14.56
CA ASN A 369 -18.13 -16.73 14.21
C ASN A 369 -16.61 -16.57 14.00
N ALA A 370 -15.96 -15.69 14.76
CA ALA A 370 -14.55 -15.32 14.64
C ALA A 370 -13.59 -16.52 14.39
N ALA A 371 -13.70 -17.58 15.19
CA ALA A 371 -12.84 -18.76 15.05
C ALA A 371 -13.04 -19.48 13.70
N THR A 372 -14.29 -19.61 13.24
CA THR A 372 -14.63 -20.22 11.95
C THR A 372 -14.12 -19.35 10.80
N ILE A 373 -14.27 -18.04 10.92
CA ILE A 373 -13.80 -17.05 9.93
C ILE A 373 -12.28 -17.14 9.79
N MET A 374 -11.53 -17.07 10.89
CA MET A 374 -10.07 -17.19 10.85
C MET A 374 -9.61 -18.55 10.34
N ALA A 375 -10.28 -19.64 10.72
CA ALA A 375 -9.97 -20.96 10.20
C ALA A 375 -10.20 -21.05 8.67
N ARG A 376 -11.23 -20.37 8.14
CA ARG A 376 -11.45 -20.24 6.69
C ARG A 376 -10.35 -19.40 6.04
N MET A 377 -9.98 -18.26 6.61
CA MET A 377 -8.92 -17.40 6.10
C MET A 377 -7.59 -18.16 6.00
N ALA A 378 -7.20 -18.88 7.06
CA ALA A 378 -5.99 -19.68 7.09
C ALA A 378 -5.98 -20.78 6.02
N ARG A 379 -7.08 -21.54 5.88
CA ARG A 379 -7.18 -22.62 4.88
C ARG A 379 -7.20 -22.11 3.44
N ALA A 380 -7.85 -20.98 3.20
CA ALA A 380 -8.02 -20.42 1.87
C ALA A 380 -6.87 -19.47 1.45
N GLY A 381 -5.93 -19.17 2.35
CA GLY A 381 -4.86 -18.21 2.09
C GLY A 381 -5.37 -16.78 1.93
N ILE A 382 -6.42 -16.40 2.66
CA ILE A 382 -6.93 -15.02 2.67
C ILE A 382 -6.09 -14.23 3.68
N ALA A 383 -5.23 -13.35 3.18
CA ALA A 383 -4.37 -12.55 4.03
C ALA A 383 -5.12 -11.37 4.63
N VAL A 384 -4.75 -11.00 5.86
CA VAL A 384 -5.15 -9.73 6.48
C VAL A 384 -4.05 -8.68 6.28
N GLU A 385 -4.43 -7.49 5.85
CA GLU A 385 -3.56 -6.33 5.67
C GLU A 385 -3.54 -5.51 6.96
N ILE A 386 -2.38 -5.42 7.60
CA ILE A 386 -2.25 -4.86 8.95
C ILE A 386 -1.64 -3.45 8.86
N ASN A 387 -2.43 -2.46 9.29
CA ASN A 387 -2.12 -1.03 9.21
C ASN A 387 -2.04 -0.44 10.62
N LEU A 388 -0.94 -0.66 11.35
CA LEU A 388 -0.89 -0.38 12.79
C LEU A 388 -1.10 1.11 13.07
N THR A 389 -0.45 2.01 12.33
CA THR A 389 -0.55 3.48 12.54
C THR A 389 -1.93 4.00 12.24
N SER A 390 -2.53 3.52 11.16
CA SER A 390 -3.93 3.78 10.85
C SER A 390 -4.85 3.35 12.00
N ASN A 391 -4.74 2.09 12.46
CA ASN A 391 -5.64 1.55 13.48
C ASN A 391 -5.52 2.27 14.84
N ASP A 392 -4.33 2.74 15.23
CA ASP A 392 -4.16 3.56 16.43
C ASP A 392 -4.82 4.94 16.27
N VAL A 393 -4.57 5.61 15.14
CA VAL A 393 -5.08 6.98 14.91
C VAL A 393 -6.59 6.99 14.70
N ILE A 394 -7.11 6.10 13.85
CA ILE A 394 -8.51 6.09 13.44
C ILE A 394 -9.36 5.40 14.52
N LEU A 395 -8.95 4.24 15.01
CA LEU A 395 -9.79 3.40 15.88
C LEU A 395 -9.39 3.46 17.36
N GLY A 396 -8.23 4.03 17.68
CA GLY A 396 -7.64 3.96 19.03
C GLY A 396 -7.10 2.57 19.40
N VAL A 397 -6.96 1.66 18.43
CA VAL A 397 -6.55 0.26 18.65
C VAL A 397 -5.05 0.13 18.44
N LYS A 398 -4.32 -0.16 19.53
CA LYS A 398 -2.85 -0.32 19.52
C LYS A 398 -2.38 -1.31 20.57
N GLY A 399 -1.09 -1.67 20.53
CA GLY A 399 -0.51 -2.60 21.50
C GLY A 399 -1.25 -3.94 21.52
N GLU A 400 -1.49 -4.47 22.71
CA GLU A 400 -2.14 -5.77 22.91
C GLU A 400 -3.62 -5.81 22.50
N ALA A 401 -4.28 -4.65 22.35
CA ALA A 401 -5.67 -4.58 21.90
C ALA A 401 -5.81 -4.90 20.39
N HIS A 402 -4.71 -4.84 19.63
CA HIS A 402 -4.71 -5.11 18.20
C HIS A 402 -4.81 -6.63 17.90
N PRO A 403 -5.65 -7.09 16.95
CA PRO A 403 -5.94 -8.52 16.76
C PRO A 403 -4.86 -9.32 16.02
N LEU A 404 -3.74 -8.71 15.63
CA LEU A 404 -2.66 -9.40 14.91
C LEU A 404 -2.21 -10.67 15.65
N GLY A 405 -2.06 -10.60 16.98
CA GLY A 405 -1.72 -11.77 17.79
C GLY A 405 -2.75 -12.90 17.69
N LEU A 406 -4.03 -12.55 17.56
CA LEU A 406 -5.12 -13.52 17.38
C LEU A 406 -5.03 -14.19 16.01
N TYR A 407 -4.93 -13.41 14.94
CA TYR A 407 -4.74 -13.94 13.58
C TYR A 407 -3.56 -14.89 13.46
N ARG A 408 -2.41 -14.53 14.03
CA ARG A 408 -1.19 -15.36 14.05
C ARG A 408 -1.41 -16.69 14.74
N ARG A 409 -2.09 -16.72 15.90
CA ARG A 409 -2.40 -17.98 16.61
C ARG A 409 -3.32 -18.91 15.82
N HIS A 410 -4.15 -18.36 14.95
CA HIS A 410 -5.03 -19.13 14.06
C HIS A 410 -4.40 -19.45 12.69
N GLY A 411 -3.13 -19.11 12.47
CA GLY A 411 -2.42 -19.39 11.22
C GLY A 411 -2.90 -18.57 10.04
N VAL A 412 -3.60 -17.46 10.27
CA VAL A 412 -4.03 -16.55 9.20
C VAL A 412 -2.81 -15.81 8.65
N PRO A 413 -2.57 -15.83 7.34
CA PRO A 413 -1.49 -15.06 6.75
C PRO A 413 -1.75 -13.56 6.90
N PHE A 414 -0.68 -12.79 7.09
CA PHE A 414 -0.78 -11.33 7.19
C PHE A 414 0.32 -10.65 6.39
N VAL A 415 0.07 -9.38 6.06
CA VAL A 415 1.03 -8.43 5.49
C VAL A 415 1.02 -7.16 6.33
N LEU A 416 2.13 -6.40 6.34
CA LEU A 416 2.21 -5.08 6.96
C LEU A 416 2.09 -4.02 5.86
N SER A 417 1.35 -2.95 6.11
CA SER A 417 1.08 -1.91 5.11
C SER A 417 0.93 -0.53 5.75
N THR A 418 1.04 0.53 4.95
CA THR A 418 1.14 1.90 5.47
C THR A 418 -0.16 2.69 5.46
N ASP A 419 -1.16 2.23 4.70
CA ASP A 419 -2.44 2.91 4.51
C ASP A 419 -2.24 4.31 3.91
N ASP A 420 -2.40 5.37 4.68
CA ASP A 420 -2.23 6.76 4.25
C ASP A 420 -1.00 7.40 4.91
N ALA A 421 0.19 6.90 4.57
CA ALA A 421 1.46 7.28 5.21
C ALA A 421 1.67 8.80 5.36
N GLY A 422 1.25 9.60 4.37
CA GLY A 422 1.40 11.06 4.38
C GLY A 422 0.46 11.76 5.36
N VAL A 423 -0.82 11.39 5.35
CA VAL A 423 -1.84 11.88 6.29
C VAL A 423 -1.52 11.42 7.71
N LEU A 424 -1.14 10.15 7.88
CA LEU A 424 -0.85 9.52 9.18
C LEU A 424 0.53 9.89 9.75
N ARG A 425 1.37 10.59 8.97
CA ARG A 425 2.76 10.94 9.32
C ARG A 425 3.63 9.71 9.60
N GLY A 426 3.36 8.63 8.90
CA GLY A 426 4.00 7.32 9.04
C GLY A 426 4.90 6.97 7.86
N ASP A 427 5.57 5.83 7.98
CA ASP A 427 6.33 5.19 6.93
C ASP A 427 6.42 3.67 7.19
N MET A 428 6.83 2.88 6.20
CA MET A 428 6.84 1.42 6.32
C MET A 428 7.87 0.93 7.35
N THR A 429 8.98 1.65 7.50
CA THR A 429 9.94 1.35 8.58
C THR A 429 9.30 1.56 9.97
N GLY A 430 8.44 2.58 10.12
CA GLY A 430 7.63 2.84 11.30
C GLY A 430 6.68 1.69 11.63
N GLU A 431 5.96 1.19 10.62
CA GLU A 431 5.09 0.01 10.78
C GLU A 431 5.87 -1.21 11.30
N TYR A 432 7.07 -1.47 10.75
CA TYR A 432 7.92 -2.57 11.22
C TYR A 432 8.44 -2.35 12.65
N VAL A 433 8.78 -1.11 13.04
CA VAL A 433 9.15 -0.78 14.42
C VAL A 433 8.00 -1.09 15.38
N ARG A 434 6.77 -0.70 15.02
CA ARG A 434 5.58 -0.99 15.83
C ARG A 434 5.28 -2.48 15.87
N ALA A 435 5.42 -3.19 14.77
CA ALA A 435 5.24 -4.63 14.72
C ALA A 435 6.18 -5.38 15.68
N VAL A 436 7.44 -4.96 15.80
CA VAL A 436 8.38 -5.55 16.78
C VAL A 436 8.01 -5.15 18.20
N ARG A 437 7.83 -3.86 18.46
CA ARG A 437 7.74 -3.33 19.83
C ARG A 437 6.37 -3.48 20.49
N GLU A 438 5.31 -3.41 19.69
CA GLU A 438 3.93 -3.46 20.19
C GLU A 438 3.26 -4.81 19.96
N GLN A 439 3.66 -5.52 18.90
CA GLN A 439 3.05 -6.80 18.52
C GLN A 439 3.97 -8.01 18.74
N GLY A 440 5.22 -7.77 19.17
CA GLY A 440 6.19 -8.83 19.47
C GLY A 440 6.62 -9.65 18.27
N LEU A 441 6.63 -9.07 17.06
CA LEU A 441 7.11 -9.79 15.87
C LEU A 441 8.63 -9.99 15.93
N THR A 442 9.04 -11.22 15.67
CA THR A 442 10.44 -11.62 15.58
C THR A 442 11.02 -11.30 14.20
N TYR A 443 12.33 -11.43 14.06
CA TYR A 443 13.02 -11.25 12.77
C TYR A 443 12.42 -12.15 11.68
N ARG A 444 12.12 -13.41 12.03
CA ARG A 444 11.52 -14.38 11.13
C ARG A 444 10.09 -13.99 10.74
N ASP A 445 9.32 -13.44 11.67
CA ASP A 445 7.97 -12.94 11.36
C ASP A 445 8.03 -11.79 10.36
N LEU A 446 8.95 -10.83 10.53
CA LEU A 446 9.13 -9.72 9.59
C LEU A 446 9.60 -10.20 8.21
N LYS A 447 10.54 -11.13 8.16
CA LYS A 447 11.01 -11.74 6.90
C LYS A 447 9.87 -12.48 6.17
N GLN A 448 9.01 -13.17 6.93
CA GLN A 448 7.82 -13.80 6.38
C GLN A 448 6.77 -12.77 5.92
N ALA A 449 6.52 -11.70 6.68
CA ALA A 449 5.59 -10.64 6.29
C ALA A 449 6.03 -9.93 5.00
N SER A 450 7.35 -9.63 4.88
CA SER A 450 7.99 -9.09 3.68
C SER A 450 7.83 -10.02 2.46
N ARG A 451 7.93 -11.34 2.65
CA ARG A 451 7.64 -12.31 1.56
C ARG A 451 6.14 -12.42 1.27
N ASN A 452 5.29 -12.36 2.30
CA ASN A 452 3.84 -12.44 2.18
C ASN A 452 3.30 -11.28 1.34
N SER A 453 3.85 -10.08 1.47
CA SER A 453 3.42 -8.92 0.67
C SER A 453 3.65 -9.09 -0.83
N LEU A 454 4.47 -10.05 -1.28
CA LEU A 454 4.58 -10.42 -2.69
C LEU A 454 3.83 -11.72 -3.01
N THR A 455 3.70 -12.62 -2.04
CA THR A 455 2.96 -13.88 -2.22
C THR A 455 1.46 -13.60 -2.42
N TYR A 456 0.90 -12.75 -1.58
CA TYR A 456 -0.53 -12.38 -1.56
C TYR A 456 -0.85 -11.13 -2.40
N SER A 457 0.15 -10.55 -3.09
CA SER A 457 -0.12 -9.49 -4.08
C SER A 457 -0.96 -10.02 -5.24
N PHE A 458 -1.54 -9.10 -6.00
CA PHE A 458 -2.24 -9.37 -7.25
C PHE A 458 -1.34 -9.16 -8.48
N LEU A 459 -0.01 -9.12 -8.28
CA LEU A 459 0.96 -9.15 -9.38
C LEU A 459 0.67 -10.31 -10.34
N PRO A 460 0.82 -10.07 -11.66
CA PRO A 460 0.91 -11.13 -12.66
C PRO A 460 1.96 -12.18 -12.26
N SER A 461 1.73 -13.45 -12.62
CA SER A 461 2.51 -14.57 -12.08
C SER A 461 4.02 -14.49 -12.35
N ASP A 462 4.40 -14.01 -13.54
CA ASP A 462 5.79 -13.82 -13.96
C ASP A 462 6.44 -12.64 -13.23
N GLU A 463 5.73 -11.52 -13.10
CA GLU A 463 6.19 -10.37 -12.30
C GLU A 463 6.34 -10.73 -10.82
N LYS A 464 5.40 -11.50 -10.27
CA LYS A 464 5.45 -12.00 -8.89
C LYS A 464 6.67 -12.89 -8.67
N ALA A 465 6.94 -13.83 -9.58
CA ALA A 465 8.12 -14.69 -9.48
C ALA A 465 9.42 -13.86 -9.55
N ALA A 466 9.49 -12.86 -10.44
CA ALA A 466 10.64 -11.97 -10.54
C ALA A 466 10.83 -11.10 -9.28
N ALA A 467 9.73 -10.59 -8.71
CA ALA A 467 9.75 -9.80 -7.49
C ALA A 467 10.20 -10.64 -6.27
N LEU A 468 9.69 -11.87 -6.12
CA LEU A 468 10.12 -12.79 -5.07
C LEU A 468 11.60 -13.15 -5.19
N ALA A 469 12.09 -13.44 -6.41
CA ALA A 469 13.50 -13.72 -6.63
C ALA A 469 14.40 -12.50 -6.35
N ALA A 470 13.92 -11.28 -6.65
CA ALA A 470 14.62 -10.05 -6.29
C ALA A 470 14.69 -9.86 -4.77
N LEU A 471 13.57 -10.05 -4.08
CA LEU A 471 13.48 -9.96 -2.62
C LEU A 471 14.43 -10.97 -1.94
N ASP A 472 14.52 -12.21 -2.45
CA ASP A 472 15.45 -13.21 -1.91
C ASP A 472 16.92 -12.77 -2.02
N ARG A 473 17.31 -12.10 -3.12
CA ARG A 473 18.66 -11.52 -3.27
C ARG A 473 18.88 -10.31 -2.35
N GLU A 474 17.86 -9.50 -2.13
CA GLU A 474 17.91 -8.35 -1.23
C GLU A 474 18.09 -8.80 0.22
N TRP A 475 17.38 -9.84 0.67
CA TRP A 475 17.56 -10.42 2.00
C TRP A 475 18.94 -11.00 2.21
N ASP A 476 19.45 -11.77 1.24
CA ASP A 476 20.79 -12.35 1.31
C ASP A 476 21.88 -11.27 1.33
N THR A 477 21.68 -10.16 0.60
CA THR A 477 22.57 -8.98 0.65
C THR A 477 22.50 -8.29 2.01
N PHE A 478 21.29 -7.97 2.48
CA PHE A 478 21.07 -7.35 3.79
C PHE A 478 21.74 -8.14 4.92
N GLU A 479 21.54 -9.46 4.96
CA GLU A 479 22.13 -10.31 5.99
C GLU A 479 23.65 -10.37 5.93
N ARG A 480 24.24 -10.43 4.73
CA ARG A 480 25.71 -10.35 4.57
C ARG A 480 26.25 -9.01 5.05
N ASP A 481 25.60 -7.92 4.68
CA ASP A 481 26.01 -6.56 5.04
C ASP A 481 25.97 -6.38 6.57
N ARG A 482 24.91 -6.87 7.24
CA ARG A 482 24.82 -6.88 8.71
C ARG A 482 25.97 -7.67 9.35
N MET A 483 26.33 -8.83 8.80
CA MET A 483 27.43 -9.64 9.31
C MET A 483 28.81 -8.99 9.09
N ALA A 484 28.96 -8.18 8.05
CA ALA A 484 30.17 -7.42 7.77
C ALA A 484 30.30 -6.13 8.62
N GLY A 485 29.32 -5.83 9.49
CA GLY A 485 29.29 -4.60 10.27
C GLY A 485 28.93 -3.37 9.45
N ALA A 486 28.34 -3.54 8.26
CA ALA A 486 27.84 -2.42 7.48
C ALA A 486 26.64 -1.77 8.20
N PRO A 487 26.56 -0.42 8.18
CA PRO A 487 25.54 0.34 8.91
C PRO A 487 24.12 0.07 8.42
#